data_AF-A0A2I0T1F5-F1
#
_entry.id   AF-A0A2I0T1F5-F1
#
_cell.length_a   1.000
_cell.length_b   1.000
_cell.length_c   1.000
_cell.angle_alpha   90.00
_cell.angle_beta   90.00
_cell.angle_gamma   90.00
#
_symmetry.space_group_name_H-M   'P 1'
#
loop_
_entity.id
_entity.type
_entity.pdbx_description
1 polymer ?
#
loop_
_entity_poly.entity_id
_entity_poly.type
_entity_poly.pdbx_seq_one_letter_code
_entity_poly.pdbx_strand_id
1 'polypeptide(L)'
;MQFNKGKCRILHLGRNNPMHHYRLGVDLLESSSAERNFGVLVDKLTTSQQCALVAKKANGLLGCIKKSMANRLREVILPLYSALVRPRLDTVSSSGPPSSRRTGNYWKESSGGLRR
;
A
#
# COMPACT_ATOMS: atom_id res chain seq x y z
N MET A 1 31.17 43.71 -9.63
CA MET A 1 31.61 42.34 -9.29
C MET A 1 32.36 41.76 -10.49
N GLN A 2 33.59 41.28 -10.31
CA GLN A 2 34.41 40.68 -11.37
C GLN A 2 34.30 39.15 -11.29
N PHE A 3 33.77 38.52 -12.34
CA PHE A 3 33.70 37.05 -12.41
C PHE A 3 35.02 36.47 -12.92
N ASN A 4 35.51 35.42 -12.28
CA ASN A 4 36.67 34.69 -12.74
C ASN A 4 36.29 33.76 -13.90
N LYS A 5 36.43 34.26 -15.13
CA LYS A 5 36.02 33.56 -16.34
C LYS A 5 36.71 32.22 -16.54
N GLY A 6 37.98 32.08 -16.14
CA GLY A 6 38.73 30.82 -16.25
C GLY A 6 38.25 29.71 -15.31
N LYS A 7 37.46 30.05 -14.28
CA LYS A 7 36.86 29.10 -13.35
C LYS A 7 35.41 28.76 -13.69
N CYS A 8 34.78 29.50 -14.59
CA CYS A 8 33.40 29.28 -15.01
C CYS A 8 33.36 28.23 -16.11
N ARG A 9 32.56 27.17 -15.92
CA ARG A 9 32.27 26.15 -16.95
C ARG A 9 30.76 25.99 -17.05
N ILE A 10 30.27 25.56 -18.22
CA ILE A 10 28.84 25.29 -18.41
C ILE A 10 28.58 23.82 -18.07
N LEU A 11 27.62 23.58 -17.19
CA LEU A 11 27.07 22.24 -16.94
C LEU A 11 25.75 22.05 -17.70
N HIS A 12 25.76 21.25 -18.76
CA HIS A 12 24.55 20.96 -19.54
C HIS A 12 23.66 19.91 -18.86
N LEU A 13 22.68 20.33 -18.08
CA LEU A 13 21.72 19.43 -17.43
C LEU A 13 20.56 19.05 -18.37
N GLY A 14 20.01 17.85 -18.18
CA GLY A 14 18.87 17.34 -18.94
C GLY A 14 19.23 16.61 -20.25
N ARG A 15 18.29 15.77 -20.73
CA ARG A 15 18.40 15.02 -22.01
C ARG A 15 18.10 15.86 -23.25
N ASN A 16 17.26 16.89 -23.12
CA ASN A 16 16.79 17.72 -24.24
C ASN A 16 17.55 19.05 -24.35
N ASN A 17 18.75 19.12 -23.78
CA ASN A 17 19.57 20.33 -23.84
C ASN A 17 20.34 20.34 -25.16
N PRO A 18 20.11 21.31 -26.07
CA PRO A 18 20.77 21.39 -27.37
C PRO A 18 22.28 21.70 -27.30
N MET A 19 22.87 21.73 -26.11
CA MET A 19 24.27 22.09 -25.86
C MET A 19 24.66 23.44 -26.48
N HIS A 20 23.88 24.48 -26.23
CA HIS A 20 24.21 25.82 -26.71
C HIS A 20 25.56 26.31 -26.19
N HIS A 21 26.26 27.06 -27.03
CA HIS A 21 27.48 27.76 -26.69
C HIS A 21 27.15 29.03 -25.91
N TYR A 22 27.60 29.13 -24.65
CA TYR A 22 27.40 30.33 -23.83
C TYR A 22 28.68 31.14 -23.75
N ARG A 23 28.54 32.47 -23.75
CA ARG A 23 29.66 33.42 -23.67
C ARG A 23 29.53 34.27 -22.41
N LEU A 24 30.65 34.52 -21.75
CA LEU A 24 30.74 35.44 -20.62
C LEU A 24 31.57 36.66 -21.02
N GLY A 25 30.90 37.68 -21.54
CA GLY A 25 31.55 38.79 -22.22
C GLY A 25 32.05 38.35 -23.59
N VAL A 26 33.35 38.57 -23.86
CA VAL A 26 33.99 38.17 -25.13
C VAL A 26 34.38 36.68 -25.17
N ASP A 27 34.50 36.04 -24.01
CA ASP A 27 35.05 34.69 -23.87
C ASP A 27 33.95 33.63 -24.00
N LEU A 28 34.25 32.57 -24.75
CA LEU A 28 33.39 31.39 -24.85
C LEU A 28 33.64 30.47 -23.66
N LEU A 29 32.57 30.03 -22.99
CA LEU A 29 32.68 29.12 -21.85
C LEU A 29 32.81 27.67 -22.34
N GLU A 30 33.70 26.91 -21.70
CA GLU A 30 33.82 25.48 -21.95
C GLU A 30 32.71 24.70 -21.24
N SER A 31 32.22 23.65 -21.90
CA SER A 31 31.28 22.70 -21.31
C SER A 31 32.01 21.66 -20.46
N SER A 32 31.45 21.29 -19.32
CA SER A 32 31.93 20.19 -18.49
C SER A 32 30.80 19.24 -18.11
N SER A 33 31.13 17.96 -17.89
CA SER A 33 30.19 16.95 -17.37
C SER A 33 30.02 17.02 -15.85
N ALA A 34 31.00 17.62 -15.15
CA ALA A 34 30.99 17.74 -13.72
C ALA A 34 31.67 19.03 -13.28
N GLU A 35 30.96 19.86 -12.52
CA GLU A 35 31.50 21.12 -12.00
C GLU A 35 31.74 21.01 -10.50
N ARG A 36 32.94 21.41 -10.06
CA ARG A 36 33.28 21.57 -8.64
C ARG A 36 33.29 23.05 -8.33
N ASN A 37 32.19 23.56 -7.79
CA ASN A 37 32.14 24.92 -7.29
C ASN A 37 31.87 24.89 -5.78
N PHE A 38 32.68 25.59 -4.99
CA PHE A 38 32.57 25.68 -3.53
C PHE A 38 32.52 24.33 -2.77
N GLY A 39 33.18 23.28 -3.30
CA GLY A 39 33.26 21.95 -2.66
C GLY A 39 32.13 20.98 -3.03
N VAL A 40 31.11 21.44 -3.75
CA VAL A 40 30.03 20.58 -4.26
C VAL A 40 30.39 20.14 -5.67
N LEU A 41 30.57 18.83 -5.86
CA LEU A 41 30.71 18.20 -7.18
C LEU A 41 29.31 17.91 -7.71
N VAL A 42 28.84 18.71 -8.66
CA VAL A 42 27.61 18.42 -9.38
C VAL A 42 27.98 17.71 -10.66
N ASP A 43 27.80 16.39 -10.68
CA ASP A 43 27.88 15.58 -11.90
C ASP A 43 26.46 15.30 -12.40
N LYS A 44 26.23 15.53 -13.69
CA LYS A 44 24.98 15.35 -14.42
C LYS A 44 24.31 13.99 -14.16
N LEU A 45 25.09 12.93 -13.95
CA LEU A 45 24.57 11.57 -13.78
C LEU A 45 24.35 11.16 -12.31
N THR A 46 25.13 11.71 -11.39
CA THR A 46 25.11 11.30 -9.99
C THR A 46 23.78 11.57 -9.29
N THR A 47 23.17 12.73 -9.52
CA THR A 47 21.89 13.11 -8.87
C THR A 47 20.74 12.20 -9.29
N SER A 48 20.58 11.95 -10.60
CA SER A 48 19.49 11.11 -11.12
C SER A 48 19.65 9.63 -10.75
N GLN A 49 20.88 9.09 -10.80
CA GLN A 49 21.14 7.71 -10.40
C GLN A 49 20.98 7.52 -8.89
N GLN A 50 21.46 8.46 -8.07
CA GLN A 50 21.24 8.42 -6.62
C GLN A 50 19.75 8.46 -6.28
N CYS A 51 18.98 9.34 -6.92
CA CYS A 51 17.52 9.37 -6.77
C CYS A 51 16.87 8.04 -7.16
N ALA A 52 17.29 7.44 -8.29
CA ALA A 52 16.77 6.14 -8.73
C ALA A 52 17.09 5.02 -7.72
N LEU A 53 18.29 5.02 -7.13
CA LEU A 53 18.68 4.04 -6.11
C LEU A 53 17.87 4.20 -4.81
N VAL A 54 17.68 5.44 -4.35
CA VAL A 54 16.86 5.74 -3.18
C VAL A 54 15.40 5.32 -3.42
N ALA A 55 14.85 5.65 -4.60
CA ALA A 55 13.50 5.24 -4.98
C ALA A 55 13.35 3.71 -5.04
N LYS A 56 14.35 3.00 -5.60
CA LYS A 56 14.36 1.53 -5.63
C LYS A 56 14.32 0.93 -4.22
N LYS A 57 15.12 1.46 -3.29
CA LYS A 57 15.12 1.01 -1.88
C LYS A 57 13.78 1.29 -1.19
N ALA A 58 13.23 2.48 -1.37
CA ALA A 58 11.92 2.87 -0.82
C ALA A 58 10.78 1.97 -1.36
N ASN A 59 10.79 1.68 -2.66
CA ASN A 59 9.81 0.79 -3.30
C ASN A 59 9.89 -0.64 -2.74
N GLY A 60 11.09 -1.14 -2.45
CA GLY A 60 11.28 -2.42 -1.76
C GLY A 60 10.60 -2.44 -0.39
N LEU A 61 10.84 -1.43 0.45
CA LEU A 61 10.23 -1.31 1.78
C LEU A 61 8.70 -1.19 1.71
N LEU A 62 8.19 -0.36 0.80
CA LEU A 62 6.76 -0.21 0.56
C LEU A 62 6.11 -1.55 0.16
N GLY A 63 6.78 -2.33 -0.68
CA GLY A 63 6.32 -3.67 -1.04
C GLY A 63 6.23 -4.62 0.16
N CYS A 64 7.22 -4.59 1.05
CA CYS A 64 7.22 -5.39 2.28
C CYS A 64 6.06 -5.02 3.21
N ILE A 65 5.81 -3.72 3.41
CA ILE A 65 4.70 -3.23 4.24
C ILE A 65 3.35 -3.70 3.67
N LYS A 66 3.14 -3.55 2.36
CA LYS A 66 1.92 -4.00 1.67
C LYS A 66 1.66 -5.49 1.86
N LYS A 67 2.70 -6.32 1.73
CA LYS A 67 2.60 -7.78 1.96
C LYS A 67 2.26 -8.11 3.41
N SER A 68 2.91 -7.45 4.37
CA SER A 68 2.62 -7.67 5.80
C SER A 68 1.18 -7.31 6.13
N MET A 69 0.66 -6.21 5.59
CA MET A 69 -0.74 -5.82 5.78
C MET A 69 -1.72 -6.81 5.15
N ALA A 70 -1.46 -7.25 3.92
CA ALA A 70 -2.27 -8.27 3.25
C ALA A 70 -2.30 -9.59 4.04
N ASN A 71 -1.15 -10.03 4.57
CA ASN A 71 -1.06 -11.24 5.39
C ASN A 71 -1.85 -11.08 6.69
N ARG A 72 -1.71 -9.96 7.41
CA ARG A 72 -2.49 -9.69 8.62
C ARG A 72 -3.99 -9.63 8.35
N LEU A 73 -4.42 -9.04 7.24
CA LEU A 73 -5.83 -9.04 6.84
C LEU A 73 -6.33 -10.48 6.60
N ARG A 74 -5.53 -11.31 5.94
CA ARG A 74 -5.90 -12.69 5.63
C ARG A 74 -5.87 -13.62 6.85
N GLU A 75 -4.90 -13.42 7.74
CA GLU A 75 -4.67 -14.30 8.89
C GLU A 75 -5.46 -13.90 10.12
N VAL A 76 -5.74 -12.60 10.30
CA VAL A 76 -6.39 -12.08 11.51
C VAL A 76 -7.82 -11.68 11.22
N ILE A 77 -8.04 -10.83 10.22
CA ILE A 77 -9.36 -10.22 10.00
C ILE A 77 -10.34 -11.22 9.38
N LEU A 78 -9.93 -11.99 8.36
CA LEU A 78 -10.82 -12.98 7.73
C LEU A 78 -11.30 -14.08 8.71
N PRO A 79 -10.43 -14.68 9.55
CA PRO A 79 -10.88 -15.68 10.52
C PRO A 79 -11.75 -15.09 11.61
N LEU A 80 -11.43 -13.90 12.13
CA LEU A 80 -12.26 -13.21 13.13
C LEU A 80 -13.64 -12.88 12.58
N TYR A 81 -13.72 -12.32 11.36
CA TYR A 81 -15.00 -12.04 10.72
C TYR A 81 -15.83 -13.32 10.56
N SER A 82 -15.20 -14.40 10.09
CA SER A 82 -15.87 -15.70 9.92
C SER A 82 -16.36 -16.27 11.26
N ALA A 83 -15.55 -16.20 12.31
CA ALA A 83 -15.87 -16.70 13.64
C ALA A 83 -16.95 -15.86 14.34
N LEU A 84 -17.05 -14.56 14.06
CA LEU A 84 -18.04 -13.67 14.67
C LEU A 84 -19.37 -13.63 13.92
N VAL A 85 -19.37 -13.91 12.62
CA VAL A 85 -20.58 -13.86 11.78
C VAL A 85 -21.28 -15.23 11.71
N ARG A 86 -20.53 -16.34 11.68
CA ARG A 86 -21.13 -17.70 11.67
C ARG A 86 -22.09 -17.94 12.86
N PRO A 87 -21.72 -17.66 14.13
CA PRO A 87 -22.61 -17.89 15.27
C PRO A 87 -23.86 -17.00 15.28
N ARG A 88 -23.79 -15.81 14.65
CA ARG A 88 -24.92 -14.88 14.57
C ARG A 88 -25.99 -15.31 13.56
N LEU A 89 -25.60 -16.04 12.52
CA LEU A 89 -26.57 -16.55 11.54
C LEU A 89 -27.21 -17.87 12.01
N ASP A 90 -26.45 -18.71 12.72
CA ASP A 90 -26.95 -19.99 13.23
C ASP A 90 -27.93 -19.83 14.42
N THR A 91 -27.82 -18.75 15.19
CA THR A 91 -28.66 -18.50 16.38
C THR A 91 -30.03 -17.89 16.07
N VAL A 92 -30.22 -17.29 14.89
CA VAL A 92 -31.52 -16.71 14.49
C VAL A 92 -32.55 -17.80 14.15
N SER A 93 -32.13 -19.06 13.95
CA SER A 93 -33.03 -20.16 13.61
C SER A 93 -33.41 -21.09 14.77
N SER A 94 -32.89 -20.90 15.99
CA SER A 94 -33.17 -21.80 17.13
C SER A 94 -34.11 -21.22 18.21
N SER A 95 -34.78 -20.10 17.94
CA SER A 95 -35.83 -19.57 18.83
C SER A 95 -37.16 -20.30 18.66
N GLY A 96 -37.14 -21.63 18.80
CA GLY A 96 -38.36 -22.41 19.05
C GLY A 96 -38.79 -22.24 20.51
N PRO A 97 -40.10 -22.10 20.82
CA PRO A 97 -40.54 -21.80 22.17
C PRO A 97 -40.22 -22.96 23.12
N PRO A 98 -40.02 -22.70 24.42
CA PRO A 98 -39.89 -23.77 25.40
C PRO A 98 -41.22 -24.52 25.44
N SER A 99 -41.21 -25.80 25.06
CA SER A 99 -42.38 -26.66 25.16
C SER A 99 -42.74 -26.81 26.64
N SER A 100 -43.66 -25.97 27.10
CA SER A 100 -44.22 -26.03 28.43
C SER A 100 -44.86 -27.40 28.62
N ARG A 101 -44.35 -28.19 29.57
CA ARG A 101 -45.05 -29.36 30.10
C ARG A 101 -46.46 -28.91 30.51
N ARG A 102 -47.48 -29.47 29.85
CA ARG A 102 -48.86 -29.43 30.33
C ARG A 102 -49.36 -30.86 30.46
N THR A 103 -49.35 -31.33 31.70
CA THR A 103 -50.24 -32.37 32.23
C THR A 103 -51.69 -32.06 31.83
N GLY A 104 -52.43 -33.07 31.36
CA GLY A 104 -53.81 -32.89 30.87
C GLY A 104 -54.46 -34.16 30.30
N ASN A 105 -54.52 -35.19 31.13
CA ASN A 105 -55.61 -36.13 31.39
C ASN A 105 -56.54 -36.60 30.25
N TYR A 106 -56.64 -37.94 30.13
CA TYR A 106 -57.87 -38.74 30.21
C TYR A 106 -59.06 -38.25 29.37
N TRP A 107 -59.35 -38.92 28.25
CA TRP A 107 -60.69 -39.18 27.67
C TRP A 107 -60.52 -39.72 26.23
N LYS A 108 -60.17 -41.00 26.09
CA LYS A 108 -60.46 -41.73 24.84
C LYS A 108 -60.55 -43.24 25.06
N GLU A 109 -61.38 -43.65 26.02
CA GLU A 109 -61.67 -45.07 26.22
C GLU A 109 -63.11 -45.24 26.70
N SER A 110 -64.06 -44.92 25.80
CA SER A 110 -65.47 -45.27 25.94
C SER A 110 -66.20 -45.03 24.63
N SER A 111 -66.03 -45.93 23.66
CA SER A 111 -67.05 -46.30 22.67
C SER A 111 -66.44 -47.24 21.63
N GLY A 112 -66.64 -48.55 21.81
CA GLY A 112 -66.22 -49.52 20.82
C GLY A 112 -66.27 -50.98 21.25
N GLY A 113 -67.22 -51.37 22.10
CA GLY A 113 -67.45 -52.78 22.43
C GLY A 113 -68.94 -53.10 22.37
N LEU A 114 -69.27 -54.18 21.66
CA LEU A 114 -70.55 -54.91 21.62
C LEU A 114 -71.56 -54.50 20.51
N ARG A 115 -71.64 -55.29 19.42
CA ARG A 115 -72.59 -56.43 19.30
C ARG A 115 -72.63 -57.05 17.88
N ARG A 116 -72.61 -58.39 17.89
CA ARG A 116 -73.06 -59.39 16.90
C ARG A 116 -72.17 -59.68 15.69
#